data_AF-A0A4Q7BMQ2-F1
#
_entry.id   AF-A0A4Q7BMQ2-F1
#
_cell.length_a   1.000
_cell.length_b   1.000
_cell.length_c   1.000
_cell.angle_alpha   90.00
_cell.angle_beta   90.00
_cell.angle_gamma   90.00
#
_symmetry.space_group_name_H-M   'P 1'
#
loop_
_entity.id
_entity.type
_entity.pdbx_description
1 polymer ?
#
loop_
_entity_poly.entity_id
_entity_poly.type
_entity_poly.pdbx_seq_one_letter_code
_entity_poly.pdbx_strand_id
1 'polypeptide(L)'
;MMTIKNILFLSLAYAVSNSAVACINSYAFDMGAGAMTQEYAEEKLEKTKAKIKTVEELNDYGVLLIFAHRYNDAIKIFKQLEKQYPNLAKTAANLGTAYELSGDLEKAKYWIAQGMQRDANIHQGSEWIHLKILDAQIQQKKDSKWIQTHDVLGLDFGTSTVPKAKVQEIVFENKHYDLDKILLDSEIQMDQRLRFVKHDPISAQIVFNMANIELTKYNTDNYTVDILYDRAKDLSYSNPQLLEKRKDYFLHSKWFQFKAFVFQLWQHLKEIF
;
A
#
# COMPACT_ATOMS: atom_id res chain seq x y z
N MET A 1 13.46 -41.78 -19.38
CA MET A 1 14.19 -41.77 -18.09
C MET A 1 15.41 -40.88 -18.28
N MET A 2 15.62 -39.88 -17.39
CA MET A 2 16.63 -38.80 -17.46
C MET A 2 16.40 -37.80 -18.63
N THR A 3 16.36 -36.48 -18.46
CA THR A 3 17.32 -35.60 -17.76
C THR A 3 16.76 -34.19 -17.47
N ILE A 4 17.39 -33.57 -16.46
CA ILE A 4 17.38 -32.18 -15.96
C ILE A 4 17.52 -31.10 -17.04
N LYS A 5 16.84 -29.94 -16.90
CA LYS A 5 17.43 -28.58 -17.03
C LYS A 5 16.44 -27.43 -16.74
N ASN A 6 16.86 -26.58 -15.79
CA ASN A 6 16.45 -25.20 -15.50
C ASN A 6 15.93 -24.38 -16.70
N ILE A 7 14.76 -23.74 -16.55
CA ILE A 7 14.28 -22.55 -17.29
C ILE A 7 13.14 -21.95 -16.45
N LEU A 8 12.98 -20.67 -16.10
CA LEU A 8 13.79 -19.45 -16.11
C LEU A 8 13.08 -18.50 -15.12
N PHE A 9 13.80 -17.83 -14.22
CA PHE A 9 13.32 -16.57 -13.64
C PHE A 9 13.20 -15.57 -14.80
N LEU A 10 11.98 -15.22 -15.21
CA LEU A 10 11.77 -14.08 -16.10
C LEU A 10 11.65 -12.82 -15.26
N SER A 11 12.81 -12.23 -14.93
CA SER A 11 12.91 -10.80 -14.70
C SER A 11 12.68 -10.10 -16.04
N LEU A 12 11.45 -9.64 -16.28
CA LEU A 12 11.18 -8.69 -17.35
C LEU A 12 11.75 -7.33 -16.94
N ALA A 13 12.99 -7.10 -17.34
CA ALA A 13 13.60 -5.77 -17.39
C ALA A 13 12.96 -5.02 -18.56
N TYR A 14 11.92 -4.22 -18.27
CA TYR A 14 11.52 -3.14 -19.17
C TYR A 14 12.49 -1.98 -18.96
N ALA A 15 13.30 -1.69 -19.99
CA ALA A 15 14.01 -0.44 -20.09
C ALA A 15 13.01 0.68 -20.37
N VAL A 16 12.70 1.48 -19.34
CA VAL A 16 11.93 2.73 -19.45
C VAL A 16 12.79 3.85 -18.90
N SER A 17 12.82 4.93 -19.67
CA SER A 17 13.53 6.20 -19.46
C SER A 17 13.64 6.69 -18.01
N ASN A 18 14.82 7.23 -17.68
CA ASN A 18 15.12 8.00 -16.47
C ASN A 18 14.10 9.12 -16.22
N SER A 19 13.06 8.82 -15.45
CA SER A 19 12.34 9.80 -14.65
C SER A 19 12.59 9.44 -13.20
N ALA A 20 13.25 10.32 -12.46
CA ALA A 20 13.51 10.19 -11.03
C ALA A 20 12.21 9.81 -10.30
N VAL A 21 12.06 8.51 -10.03
CA VAL A 21 11.02 7.98 -9.16
C VAL A 21 11.55 8.28 -7.77
N ALA A 22 10.89 9.13 -7.00
CA ALA A 22 11.08 9.07 -5.56
C ALA A 22 9.70 9.01 -4.96
N CYS A 23 9.61 8.13 -3.96
CA CYS A 23 8.62 8.04 -2.89
C CYS A 23 8.82 6.67 -2.24
N ILE A 24 9.79 6.62 -1.32
CA ILE A 24 10.31 5.44 -0.60
C ILE A 24 10.82 4.27 -1.49
N ASN A 25 10.46 4.22 -2.78
CA ASN A 25 10.80 3.20 -3.76
C ASN A 25 12.09 3.45 -4.55
N SER A 26 12.63 4.68 -4.66
CA SER A 26 13.98 4.85 -5.23
C SER A 26 15.01 4.08 -4.43
N TYR A 27 14.88 4.10 -3.10
CA TYR A 27 15.78 3.37 -2.23
C TYR A 27 15.53 1.86 -2.19
N ALA A 28 14.28 1.42 -2.29
CA ALA A 28 13.96 -0.01 -2.34
C ALA A 28 14.44 -0.66 -3.65
N PHE A 29 14.44 0.09 -4.76
CA PHE A 29 14.88 -0.40 -6.07
C PHE A 29 16.41 -0.47 -6.18
N ASP A 30 17.15 0.50 -5.64
CA ASP A 30 18.62 0.53 -5.69
C ASP A 30 19.30 -0.32 -4.59
N MET A 31 18.56 -0.76 -3.55
CA MET A 31 19.11 -1.54 -2.42
C MET A 31 18.54 -2.96 -2.28
N GLY A 32 17.66 -3.38 -3.19
CA GLY A 32 17.01 -4.69 -3.16
C GLY A 32 15.81 -4.71 -2.19
N ALA A 33 14.69 -5.25 -2.64
CA ALA A 33 13.41 -5.28 -1.92
C ALA A 33 13.42 -6.13 -0.61
N GLY A 34 14.57 -6.62 -0.15
CA GLY A 34 14.73 -7.38 1.09
C GLY A 34 15.41 -6.56 2.19
N ALA A 35 14.61 -6.06 3.13
CA ALA A 35 14.99 -5.59 4.46
C ALA A 35 15.85 -4.30 4.56
N MET A 36 15.24 -3.14 4.29
CA MET A 36 15.66 -1.88 4.92
C MET A 36 15.34 -1.95 6.42
N THR A 37 16.26 -2.45 7.24
CA THR A 37 16.11 -2.47 8.70
C THR A 37 16.44 -1.11 9.30
N GLN A 38 15.93 -0.83 10.51
CA GLN A 38 16.30 0.39 11.24
C GLN A 38 17.82 0.47 11.43
N GLU A 39 18.46 -0.64 11.78
CA GLU A 39 19.92 -0.73 11.96
C GLU A 39 20.68 -0.38 10.67
N TYR A 40 20.25 -0.92 9.53
CA TYR A 40 20.86 -0.58 8.25
C TYR A 40 20.69 0.90 7.92
N ALA A 41 19.50 1.46 8.17
CA ALA A 41 19.26 2.88 7.96
C ALA A 41 20.15 3.75 8.86
N GLU A 42 20.34 3.38 10.13
CA GLU A 42 21.26 4.05 11.05
C GLU A 42 22.72 4.00 10.56
N GLU A 43 23.21 2.85 10.11
CA GLU A 43 24.57 2.72 9.55
C GLU A 43 24.75 3.62 8.30
N LYS A 44 23.72 3.70 7.46
CA LYS A 44 23.76 4.48 6.22
C LYS A 44 23.77 5.99 6.50
N LEU A 45 23.09 6.46 7.54
CA LEU A 45 22.98 7.90 7.85
C LEU A 45 24.35 8.58 8.01
N GLU A 46 25.29 7.93 8.71
CA GLU A 46 26.64 8.46 8.94
C GLU A 46 27.43 8.59 7.64
N LYS A 47 27.27 7.64 6.72
CA LYS A 47 27.93 7.63 5.41
C LYS A 47 27.33 8.65 4.45
N THR A 48 26.02 8.88 4.53
CA THR A 48 25.28 9.76 3.60
C THR A 48 25.42 11.23 3.97
N LYS A 49 25.38 11.60 5.26
CA LYS A 49 25.36 13.00 5.70
C LYS A 49 26.54 13.82 5.15
N ALA A 50 27.73 13.24 5.06
CA ALA A 50 28.93 13.91 4.57
C ALA A 50 28.97 14.15 3.05
N LYS A 51 28.01 13.61 2.29
CA LYS A 51 28.06 13.55 0.82
C LYS A 51 26.91 14.27 0.11
N ILE A 52 25.96 14.84 0.85
CA ILE A 52 24.78 15.51 0.30
C ILE A 52 25.19 16.77 -0.47
N LYS A 53 24.77 16.86 -1.74
CA LYS A 53 25.03 17.98 -2.64
C LYS A 53 23.77 18.47 -3.35
N THR A 54 22.78 17.60 -3.55
CA THR A 54 21.54 17.95 -4.27
C THR A 54 20.30 17.95 -3.37
N VAL A 55 19.22 18.54 -3.87
CA VAL A 55 17.91 18.56 -3.20
C VAL A 55 17.35 17.15 -3.10
N GLU A 56 17.53 16.35 -4.15
CA GLU A 56 17.14 14.95 -4.21
C GLU A 56 17.88 14.14 -3.15
N GLU A 57 19.21 14.28 -3.04
CA GLU A 57 20.02 13.60 -2.02
C GLU A 57 19.64 14.00 -0.60
N LEU A 58 19.24 15.26 -0.37
CA LEU A 58 18.77 15.74 0.92
C LEU A 58 17.37 15.21 1.26
N ASN A 59 16.47 15.14 0.27
CA ASN A 59 15.16 14.50 0.43
C ASN A 59 15.34 13.02 0.78
N ASP A 60 16.25 12.38 0.06
CA ASP A 60 16.60 10.99 0.23
C ASP A 60 17.26 10.74 1.60
N TYR A 61 18.08 11.66 2.10
CA TYR A 61 18.55 11.62 3.48
C TYR A 61 17.41 11.72 4.51
N GLY A 62 16.41 12.57 4.26
CA GLY A 62 15.20 12.64 5.07
C GLY A 62 14.42 11.33 5.13
N VAL A 63 14.35 10.60 4.02
CA VAL A 63 13.72 9.26 3.96
C VAL A 63 14.53 8.24 4.77
N LEU A 64 15.87 8.26 4.69
CA LEU A 64 16.70 7.43 5.55
C LEU A 64 16.48 7.71 7.04
N LEU A 65 16.27 8.97 7.43
CA LEU A 65 15.92 9.32 8.80
C LEU A 65 14.57 8.72 9.23
N ILE A 66 13.59 8.62 8.32
CA ILE A 66 12.32 7.91 8.59
C ILE A 66 12.58 6.43 8.88
N PHE A 67 13.34 5.74 8.03
CA PHE A 67 13.69 4.33 8.24
C PHE A 67 14.51 4.09 9.51
N ALA A 68 15.34 5.05 9.90
CA ALA A 68 16.07 5.04 11.17
C ALA A 68 15.21 5.45 12.38
N HIS A 69 13.90 5.61 12.20
CA HIS A 69 12.94 6.04 13.25
C HIS A 69 13.24 7.41 13.87
N ARG A 70 14.04 8.24 13.19
CA ARG A 70 14.39 9.62 13.59
C ARG A 70 13.40 10.63 13.02
N TYR A 71 12.11 10.42 13.27
CA TYR A 71 11.03 11.18 12.64
C TYR A 71 11.15 12.69 12.85
N ASN A 72 11.51 13.14 14.06
CA ASN A 72 11.69 14.56 14.35
C ASN A 72 12.84 15.20 13.55
N ASP A 73 13.90 14.44 13.26
CA ASP A 73 14.99 14.94 12.44
C ASP A 73 14.60 14.93 10.96
N ALA A 74 13.89 13.91 10.50
CA ALA A 74 13.30 13.88 9.15
C ALA A 74 12.40 15.11 8.92
N ILE A 75 11.51 15.42 9.87
CA ILE A 75 10.64 16.61 9.83
C ILE A 75 11.47 17.90 9.70
N LYS A 76 12.57 18.04 10.45
CA LYS A 76 13.43 19.23 10.34
C LYS A 76 14.02 19.36 8.93
N ILE A 77 14.55 18.26 8.37
CA ILE A 77 15.11 18.21 7.02
C ILE A 77 14.06 18.57 5.97
N PHE A 78 12.88 17.94 6.02
CA PHE A 78 11.83 18.21 5.05
C PHE A 78 11.23 19.61 5.16
N LYS A 79 11.11 20.18 6.38
CA LYS A 79 10.72 21.58 6.55
C LYS A 79 11.76 22.55 5.99
N GLN A 80 13.05 22.24 6.14
CA GLN A 80 14.11 23.03 5.52
C GLN A 80 14.03 22.96 4.00
N LEU A 81 13.85 21.76 3.44
CA LEU A 81 13.65 21.54 2.01
C LEU A 81 12.46 22.34 1.49
N GLU A 82 11.29 22.24 2.13
CA GLU A 82 10.09 22.98 1.74
C GLU A 82 10.31 24.50 1.78
N LYS A 83 11.08 25.01 2.76
CA LYS A 83 11.41 26.43 2.85
C LYS A 83 12.35 26.90 1.73
N GLN A 84 13.33 26.09 1.37
CA GLN A 84 14.35 26.44 0.37
C GLN A 84 13.87 26.18 -1.06
N TYR A 85 13.08 25.14 -1.24
CA TYR A 85 12.56 24.62 -2.50
C TYR A 85 11.07 24.29 -2.33
N PRO A 86 10.19 25.31 -2.33
CA PRO A 86 8.76 25.10 -2.12
C PRO A 86 8.12 24.31 -3.28
N ASN A 87 6.93 23.77 -3.02
CA ASN A 87 6.08 23.09 -4.01
C ASN A 87 6.61 21.76 -4.56
N LEU A 88 7.61 21.16 -3.91
CA LEU A 88 8.03 19.80 -4.24
C LEU A 88 7.01 18.78 -3.67
N ALA A 89 6.32 18.06 -4.56
CA ALA A 89 5.31 17.08 -4.17
C ALA A 89 5.89 15.97 -3.28
N LYS A 90 7.06 15.45 -3.63
CA LYS A 90 7.77 14.41 -2.88
C LYS A 90 8.17 14.85 -1.48
N THR A 91 8.66 16.09 -1.34
CA THR A 91 9.00 16.65 -0.02
C THR A 91 7.75 16.79 0.85
N ALA A 92 6.62 17.23 0.29
CA ALA A 92 5.36 17.28 1.02
C ALA A 92 4.86 15.89 1.43
N ALA A 93 4.87 14.90 0.52
CA ALA A 93 4.49 13.53 0.83
C ALA A 93 5.37 12.93 1.96
N ASN A 94 6.69 13.05 1.84
CA ASN A 94 7.63 12.53 2.86
C ASN A 94 7.50 13.28 4.20
N LEU A 95 7.23 14.59 4.18
CA LEU A 95 6.95 15.36 5.39
C LEU A 95 5.65 14.88 6.06
N GLY A 96 4.62 14.57 5.28
CA GLY A 96 3.38 13.97 5.75
C GLY A 96 3.60 12.62 6.42
N THR A 97 4.34 11.71 5.78
CA THR A 97 4.72 10.41 6.36
C THR A 97 5.54 10.57 7.64
N ALA A 98 6.50 11.50 7.68
CA ALA A 98 7.28 11.74 8.89
C ALA A 98 6.39 12.27 10.04
N TYR A 99 5.41 13.13 9.74
CA TYR A 99 4.44 13.59 10.72
C TYR A 99 3.53 12.46 11.21
N GLU A 100 3.06 11.59 10.31
CA GLU A 100 2.23 10.44 10.66
C GLU A 100 2.96 9.55 11.67
N LEU A 101 4.18 9.15 11.33
CA LEU A 101 5.00 8.25 12.16
C LEU A 101 5.42 8.91 13.48
N SER A 102 5.47 10.24 13.54
CA SER A 102 5.66 11.00 14.79
C SER A 102 4.37 11.18 15.62
N GLY A 103 3.21 10.81 15.08
CA GLY A 103 1.90 10.87 15.74
C GLY A 103 1.09 12.16 15.53
N ASP A 104 1.57 13.08 14.70
CA ASP A 104 0.86 14.34 14.37
C ASP A 104 -0.01 14.17 13.11
N LEU A 105 -1.13 13.46 13.29
CA LEU A 105 -2.02 13.04 12.19
C LEU A 105 -2.62 14.21 11.39
N GLU A 106 -2.89 15.34 12.04
CA GLU A 106 -3.46 16.52 11.36
C GLU A 106 -2.44 17.15 10.42
N LYS A 107 -1.18 17.30 10.87
CA LYS A 107 -0.11 17.76 9.98
C LYS A 107 0.22 16.74 8.90
N ALA A 108 0.17 15.45 9.23
CA ALA A 108 0.36 14.38 8.25
C ALA A 108 -0.66 14.53 7.11
N LYS A 109 -1.95 14.60 7.45
CA LYS A 109 -3.04 14.76 6.47
C LYS A 109 -2.87 16.01 5.62
N TYR A 110 -2.53 17.14 6.24
CA TYR A 110 -2.25 18.38 5.51
C TYR A 110 -1.14 18.18 4.47
N TRP A 111 0.01 17.63 4.87
CA TRP A 111 1.17 17.53 3.99
C TRP A 111 1.02 16.47 2.90
N ILE A 112 0.35 15.35 3.18
CA ILE A 112 -0.02 14.37 2.15
C ILE A 112 -0.96 15.01 1.11
N ALA A 113 -1.98 15.76 1.55
CA ALA A 113 -2.88 16.46 0.64
C ALA A 113 -2.13 17.50 -0.21
N GLN A 114 -1.15 18.21 0.37
CA GLN A 114 -0.28 19.11 -0.39
C GLN A 114 0.56 18.36 -1.44
N GLY A 115 1.10 17.18 -1.10
CA GLY A 115 1.82 16.34 -2.06
C GLY A 115 0.94 15.96 -3.26
N MET A 116 -0.26 15.45 -2.99
CA MET A 116 -1.24 15.07 -4.00
C MET A 116 -1.75 16.26 -4.85
N GLN A 117 -1.89 17.44 -4.25
CA GLN A 117 -2.27 18.67 -4.96
C GLN A 117 -1.16 19.12 -5.94
N ARG A 118 0.10 19.00 -5.54
CA ARG A 118 1.27 19.42 -6.34
C ARG A 118 1.56 18.45 -7.49
N ASP A 119 1.35 17.15 -7.25
CA ASP A 119 1.47 16.10 -8.24
C ASP A 119 0.40 15.03 -8.01
N ALA A 120 -0.62 15.01 -8.86
CA ALA A 120 -1.71 14.05 -8.77
C ALA A 120 -1.28 12.59 -9.03
N ASN A 121 -0.09 12.38 -9.61
CA ASN A 121 0.47 11.06 -9.90
C ASN A 121 1.53 10.63 -8.87
N ILE A 122 1.73 11.42 -7.80
CA ILE A 122 2.61 11.03 -6.69
C ILE A 122 2.17 9.67 -6.15
N HIS A 123 3.14 8.77 -5.90
CA HIS A 123 2.89 7.36 -5.57
C HIS A 123 1.96 6.67 -6.59
N GLN A 124 2.14 6.96 -7.88
CA GLN A 124 1.31 6.40 -8.96
C GLN A 124 -0.19 6.75 -8.83
N GLY A 125 -0.49 7.86 -8.15
CA GLY A 125 -1.84 8.36 -7.92
C GLY A 125 -2.58 7.70 -6.76
N SER A 126 -1.90 6.92 -5.91
CA SER A 126 -2.50 6.15 -4.82
C SER A 126 -2.62 6.91 -3.48
N GLU A 127 -2.12 8.15 -3.37
CA GLU A 127 -2.13 8.92 -2.11
C GLU A 127 -3.52 9.23 -1.55
N TRP A 128 -4.58 9.09 -2.34
CA TRP A 128 -5.95 9.21 -1.82
C TRP A 128 -6.25 8.14 -0.75
N ILE A 129 -5.68 6.94 -0.87
CA ILE A 129 -5.79 5.88 0.16
C ILE A 129 -5.02 6.30 1.41
N HIS A 130 -3.86 6.94 1.28
CA HIS A 130 -3.11 7.45 2.43
C HIS A 130 -3.93 8.49 3.21
N LEU A 131 -4.62 9.40 2.50
CA LEU A 131 -5.56 10.33 3.14
C LEU A 131 -6.72 9.61 3.85
N LYS A 132 -7.28 8.54 3.26
CA LYS A 132 -8.31 7.71 3.90
C LYS A 132 -7.80 7.00 5.16
N ILE A 133 -6.56 6.50 5.13
CA ILE A 133 -5.89 5.90 6.29
C ILE A 133 -5.73 6.93 7.41
N LEU A 134 -5.24 8.13 7.09
CA LEU A 134 -5.08 9.22 8.06
C LEU A 134 -6.42 9.63 8.68
N ASP A 135 -7.47 9.72 7.86
CA ASP A 135 -8.83 9.95 8.34
C ASP A 135 -9.30 8.87 9.30
N ALA A 136 -9.11 7.60 8.94
CA ALA A 136 -9.45 6.48 9.80
C ALA A 136 -8.65 6.49 11.12
N GLN A 137 -7.35 6.83 11.10
CA GLN A 137 -6.54 6.96 12.31
C GLN A 137 -7.04 8.09 13.21
N ILE A 138 -7.40 9.24 12.62
CA ILE A 138 -7.97 10.38 13.36
C ILE A 138 -9.29 9.99 14.02
N GLN A 139 -10.17 9.27 13.31
CA GLN A 139 -11.42 8.78 13.89
C GLN A 139 -11.18 7.71 14.96
N GLN A 140 -10.25 6.78 14.72
CA GLN A 140 -9.92 5.73 15.69
C GLN A 140 -9.31 6.29 16.97
N LYS A 141 -8.59 7.41 16.90
CA LYS A 141 -8.10 8.13 18.08
C LYS A 141 -9.24 8.72 18.93
N LYS A 142 -10.36 9.07 18.30
CA LYS A 142 -11.57 9.58 18.98
C LYS A 142 -12.45 8.45 19.51
N ASP A 143 -12.57 7.38 18.74
CA ASP A 143 -13.30 6.16 19.08
C ASP A 143 -12.47 4.93 18.70
N SER A 144 -11.92 4.24 19.70
CA SER A 144 -11.08 3.06 19.48
C SER A 144 -11.81 1.90 18.80
N LYS A 145 -13.16 1.90 18.80
CA LYS A 145 -13.99 0.90 18.13
C LYS A 145 -14.44 1.30 16.72
N TRP A 146 -14.05 2.48 16.24
CA TRP A 146 -14.48 3.00 14.93
C TRP A 146 -14.29 1.97 13.80
N ILE A 147 -13.13 1.31 13.77
CA ILE A 147 -12.75 0.31 12.75
C ILE A 147 -13.62 -0.97 12.76
N GLN A 148 -14.41 -1.19 13.81
CA GLN A 148 -15.32 -2.33 13.90
C GLN A 148 -16.63 -2.10 13.14
N THR A 149 -16.95 -0.83 12.86
CA THR A 149 -18.24 -0.41 12.30
C THR A 149 -18.12 0.40 11.02
N HIS A 150 -16.90 0.80 10.65
CA HIS A 150 -16.62 1.61 9.46
C HIS A 150 -15.55 0.94 8.59
N ASP A 151 -15.68 1.16 7.29
CA ASP A 151 -14.68 0.77 6.30
C ASP A 151 -13.77 1.95 5.96
N VAL A 152 -12.45 1.73 5.95
CA VAL A 152 -11.44 2.77 5.71
C VAL A 152 -11.59 3.38 4.32
N LEU A 153 -11.87 2.55 3.30
CA LEU A 153 -12.01 3.00 1.92
C LEU A 153 -13.47 3.26 1.52
N GLY A 154 -14.43 2.86 2.36
CA GLY A 154 -15.86 2.97 2.09
C GLY A 154 -16.43 1.78 1.32
N LEU A 155 -15.75 0.64 1.32
CA LEU A 155 -16.18 -0.58 0.65
C LEU A 155 -17.20 -1.36 1.49
N ASP A 156 -18.04 -2.16 0.83
CA ASP A 156 -18.97 -3.09 1.49
C ASP A 156 -19.05 -4.40 0.70
N PHE A 157 -18.51 -5.47 1.30
CA PHE A 157 -18.55 -6.84 0.76
C PHE A 157 -19.62 -7.72 1.44
N GLY A 158 -20.42 -7.15 2.34
CA GLY A 158 -21.34 -7.85 3.23
C GLY A 158 -20.65 -8.64 4.33
N THR A 159 -21.46 -9.40 5.08
CA THR A 159 -21.01 -10.24 6.22
C THR A 159 -21.12 -11.74 5.93
N SER A 160 -21.51 -12.11 4.70
CA SER A 160 -21.60 -13.50 4.26
C SER A 160 -20.24 -14.09 3.91
N THR A 161 -20.18 -15.42 3.94
CA THR A 161 -19.05 -16.24 3.50
C THR A 161 -18.65 -15.97 2.05
N VAL A 162 -19.61 -15.79 1.16
CA VAL A 162 -19.35 -15.34 -0.21
C VAL A 162 -19.39 -13.80 -0.21
N PRO A 163 -18.27 -13.09 -0.43
CA PRO A 163 -18.30 -11.64 -0.51
C PRO A 163 -19.08 -11.18 -1.75
N LYS A 164 -19.78 -10.06 -1.62
CA LYS A 164 -20.45 -9.39 -2.74
C LYS A 164 -20.15 -7.90 -2.65
N ALA A 165 -19.45 -7.36 -3.64
CA ALA A 165 -19.16 -5.93 -3.73
C ALA A 165 -20.46 -5.15 -3.94
N LYS A 166 -21.07 -4.66 -2.85
CA LYS A 166 -22.24 -3.77 -2.91
C LYS A 166 -21.84 -2.36 -3.34
N VAL A 167 -20.60 -1.98 -3.02
CA VAL A 167 -19.93 -0.79 -3.51
C VAL A 167 -18.90 -1.24 -4.53
N GLN A 168 -19.03 -0.78 -5.78
CA GLN A 168 -18.13 -1.15 -6.89
C GLN A 168 -17.20 0.00 -7.29
N GLU A 169 -17.46 1.20 -6.77
CA GLU A 169 -16.70 2.40 -7.08
C GLU A 169 -16.68 3.32 -5.86
N ILE A 170 -15.54 3.99 -5.65
CA ILE A 170 -15.37 5.06 -4.66
C ILE A 170 -15.15 6.37 -5.40
N VAL A 171 -15.83 7.43 -4.95
CA VAL A 171 -15.61 8.79 -5.43
C VAL A 171 -14.80 9.56 -4.39
N PHE A 172 -13.67 10.13 -4.80
CA PHE A 172 -12.83 10.97 -3.97
C PHE A 172 -12.31 12.16 -4.78
N GLU A 173 -12.55 13.39 -4.30
CA GLU A 173 -12.20 14.65 -4.99
C GLU A 173 -12.64 14.68 -6.47
N ASN A 174 -13.86 14.23 -6.76
CA ASN A 174 -14.44 14.11 -8.11
C ASN A 174 -13.72 13.10 -9.04
N LYS A 175 -12.81 12.29 -8.52
CA LYS A 175 -12.24 11.14 -9.23
C LYS A 175 -12.96 9.86 -8.82
N HIS A 176 -13.12 8.98 -9.79
CA HIS A 176 -13.80 7.70 -9.65
C HIS A 176 -12.77 6.58 -9.64
N TYR A 177 -12.89 5.68 -8.66
CA TYR A 177 -11.98 4.56 -8.45
C TYR A 177 -12.79 3.27 -8.42
N ASP A 178 -12.67 2.45 -9.45
CA ASP A 178 -13.27 1.12 -9.48
C ASP A 178 -12.47 0.10 -8.64
N LEU A 179 -12.98 -1.13 -8.52
CA LEU A 179 -12.32 -2.18 -7.74
C LEU A 179 -10.95 -2.61 -8.29
N ASP A 180 -10.64 -2.41 -9.58
CA ASP A 180 -9.32 -2.68 -10.15
C ASP A 180 -8.32 -1.62 -9.68
N LYS A 181 -8.69 -0.35 -9.80
CA LYS A 181 -7.84 0.76 -9.36
C LYS A 181 -7.67 0.78 -7.84
N ILE A 182 -8.73 0.50 -7.08
CA ILE A 182 -8.65 0.42 -5.61
C ILE A 182 -7.70 -0.69 -5.17
N LEU A 183 -7.74 -1.86 -5.82
CA LEU A 183 -6.83 -2.96 -5.52
C LEU A 183 -5.37 -2.54 -5.78
N LEU A 184 -5.08 -2.02 -6.98
CA LEU A 184 -3.75 -1.55 -7.34
C LEU A 184 -3.22 -0.47 -6.39
N ASP A 185 -4.04 0.53 -6.08
CA ASP A 185 -3.64 1.61 -5.16
C ASP A 185 -3.42 1.08 -3.74
N SER A 186 -4.22 0.10 -3.32
CA SER A 186 -4.05 -0.55 -2.00
C SER A 186 -2.74 -1.34 -1.94
N GLU A 187 -2.37 -2.06 -3.00
CA GLU A 187 -1.08 -2.77 -3.09
C GLU A 187 0.09 -1.81 -2.94
N ILE A 188 0.08 -0.71 -3.67
CA ILE A 188 1.13 0.32 -3.62
C ILE A 188 1.25 0.87 -2.20
N GLN A 189 0.14 1.28 -1.59
CA GLN A 189 0.15 1.90 -0.26
C GLN A 189 0.52 0.90 0.84
N MET A 190 0.05 -0.34 0.76
CA MET A 190 0.39 -1.37 1.72
C MET A 190 1.85 -1.82 1.60
N ASP A 191 2.42 -1.90 0.39
CA ASP A 191 3.86 -2.17 0.23
C ASP A 191 4.73 -1.14 0.95
N GLN A 192 4.33 0.14 0.93
CA GLN A 192 5.05 1.19 1.65
C GLN A 192 4.80 1.14 3.15
N ARG A 193 3.53 1.10 3.55
CA ARG A 193 3.10 1.23 4.95
C ARG A 193 3.55 0.05 5.82
N LEU A 194 3.42 -1.17 5.30
CA LEU A 194 3.67 -2.40 6.07
C LEU A 194 5.15 -2.63 6.40
N ARG A 195 6.05 -1.76 5.93
CA ARG A 195 7.46 -1.68 6.35
C ARG A 195 7.62 -1.08 7.74
N PHE A 196 6.68 -0.24 8.16
CA PHE A 196 6.76 0.53 9.41
C PHE A 196 5.77 0.05 10.48
N VAL A 197 4.65 -0.56 10.07
CA VAL A 197 3.59 -1.01 10.98
C VAL A 197 3.45 -2.53 10.99
N LYS A 198 3.28 -3.11 12.19
CA LYS A 198 3.12 -4.56 12.39
C LYS A 198 1.71 -4.94 12.88
N HIS A 199 1.15 -4.18 13.80
CA HIS A 199 -0.22 -4.35 14.30
C HIS A 199 -0.98 -3.08 13.99
N ASP A 200 -1.77 -3.11 12.92
CA ASP A 200 -2.51 -1.96 12.44
C ASP A 200 -3.87 -2.42 11.88
N PRO A 201 -4.95 -2.34 12.69
CA PRO A 201 -6.29 -2.75 12.27
C PRO A 201 -6.79 -2.04 11.00
N ILE A 202 -6.32 -0.82 10.73
CA ILE A 202 -6.66 -0.07 9.52
C ILE A 202 -6.03 -0.75 8.30
N SER A 203 -4.72 -1.03 8.35
CA SER A 203 -4.04 -1.81 7.30
C SER A 203 -4.63 -3.21 7.16
N ALA A 204 -4.96 -3.86 8.27
CA ALA A 204 -5.57 -5.18 8.27
C ALA A 204 -6.90 -5.20 7.51
N GLN A 205 -7.74 -4.17 7.67
CA GLN A 205 -8.99 -4.04 6.95
C GLN A 205 -8.79 -3.77 5.45
N ILE A 206 -7.83 -2.93 5.07
CA ILE A 206 -7.50 -2.70 3.66
C ILE A 206 -7.03 -4.00 3.00
N VAL A 207 -6.08 -4.71 3.61
CA VAL A 207 -5.57 -6.00 3.09
C VAL A 207 -6.67 -7.06 3.02
N PHE A 208 -7.54 -7.12 4.03
CA PHE A 208 -8.73 -7.98 4.00
C PHE A 208 -9.66 -7.64 2.82
N ASN A 209 -9.84 -6.37 2.51
CA ASN A 209 -10.66 -5.94 1.37
C ASN A 209 -9.99 -6.21 0.03
N MET A 210 -8.66 -6.13 -0.07
CA MET A 210 -7.93 -6.60 -1.25
C MET A 210 -8.24 -8.07 -1.54
N ALA A 211 -8.22 -8.93 -0.51
CA ALA A 211 -8.61 -10.34 -0.64
C ALA A 211 -10.07 -10.50 -1.10
N ASN A 212 -10.99 -9.67 -0.60
CA ASN A 212 -12.38 -9.70 -1.03
C ASN A 212 -12.55 -9.29 -2.50
N ILE A 213 -11.82 -8.26 -2.96
CA ILE A 213 -11.83 -7.83 -4.36
C ILE A 213 -11.38 -9.00 -5.25
N GLU A 214 -10.23 -9.59 -4.95
CA GLU A 214 -9.70 -10.73 -5.70
C GLU A 214 -10.66 -11.93 -5.72
N LEU A 215 -11.27 -12.23 -4.57
CA LEU A 215 -12.25 -13.29 -4.43
C LEU A 215 -13.51 -13.03 -5.28
N THR A 216 -13.96 -11.77 -5.40
CA THR A 216 -15.09 -11.40 -6.27
C THR A 216 -14.76 -11.44 -7.76
N LYS A 217 -13.50 -11.26 -8.13
CA LYS A 217 -13.00 -11.36 -9.51
C LYS A 217 -12.72 -12.80 -9.94
N TYR A 218 -12.93 -13.78 -9.05
CA TYR A 218 -12.59 -15.18 -9.26
C TYR A 218 -11.12 -15.39 -9.66
N ASN A 219 -10.21 -14.59 -9.10
CA ASN A 219 -8.79 -14.83 -9.27
C ASN A 219 -8.41 -16.16 -8.61
N THR A 220 -7.82 -17.07 -9.40
CA THR A 220 -7.38 -18.40 -8.93
C THR A 220 -5.86 -18.52 -8.86
N ASP A 221 -5.12 -17.43 -8.98
CA ASP A 221 -3.68 -17.45 -8.74
C ASP A 221 -3.46 -18.07 -7.36
N ASN A 222 -2.73 -19.21 -7.35
CA ASN A 222 -2.90 -20.28 -6.37
C ASN A 222 -2.72 -19.87 -4.89
N TYR A 223 -2.23 -18.66 -4.62
CA TYR A 223 -1.96 -18.18 -3.26
C TYR A 223 -2.35 -16.72 -2.99
N THR A 224 -2.77 -15.92 -3.98
CA THR A 224 -2.96 -14.45 -3.77
C THR A 224 -4.01 -14.15 -2.71
N VAL A 225 -5.22 -14.72 -2.86
CA VAL A 225 -6.32 -14.51 -1.89
C VAL A 225 -5.96 -15.06 -0.51
N ASP A 226 -5.31 -16.22 -0.46
CA ASP A 226 -4.90 -16.87 0.79
C ASP A 226 -3.85 -16.04 1.56
N ILE A 227 -2.82 -15.57 0.86
CA ILE A 227 -1.75 -14.71 1.40
C ILE A 227 -2.34 -13.42 1.93
N LEU A 228 -3.29 -12.80 1.20
CA LEU A 228 -3.92 -11.56 1.65
C LEU A 228 -4.75 -11.78 2.93
N TYR A 229 -5.52 -12.86 3.04
CA TYR A 229 -6.24 -13.16 4.27
C TYR A 229 -5.29 -13.47 5.44
N ASP A 230 -4.23 -14.24 5.24
CA ASP A 230 -3.22 -14.47 6.29
C ASP A 230 -2.53 -13.18 6.70
N ARG A 231 -2.20 -12.33 5.74
CA ARG A 231 -1.59 -11.04 6.03
C ARG A 231 -2.53 -10.14 6.83
N ALA A 232 -3.82 -10.08 6.47
CA ALA A 232 -4.82 -9.34 7.24
C ALA A 232 -4.96 -9.88 8.67
N LYS A 233 -4.90 -11.20 8.84
CA LYS A 233 -4.92 -11.85 10.16
C LYS A 233 -3.69 -11.47 11.00
N ASP A 234 -2.49 -11.52 10.44
CA ASP A 234 -1.25 -11.14 11.11
C ASP A 234 -1.26 -9.66 11.55
N LEU A 235 -1.88 -8.80 10.74
CA LEU A 235 -2.08 -7.38 11.03
C LEU A 235 -3.19 -7.12 12.07
N SER A 236 -3.83 -8.16 12.61
CA SER A 236 -4.90 -8.11 13.61
C SER A 236 -6.25 -7.58 13.09
N TYR A 237 -6.74 -8.14 11.98
CA TYR A 237 -8.08 -7.85 11.45
C TYR A 237 -9.18 -8.05 12.51
N SER A 238 -10.14 -7.11 12.55
CA SER A 238 -11.11 -6.99 13.64
C SER A 238 -12.16 -8.11 13.69
N ASN A 239 -12.37 -8.84 12.60
CA ASN A 239 -13.34 -9.93 12.52
C ASN A 239 -12.70 -11.24 12.02
N PRO A 240 -11.95 -11.97 12.89
CA PRO A 240 -11.26 -13.19 12.50
C PRO A 240 -12.23 -14.30 12.05
N GLN A 241 -13.44 -14.36 12.59
CA GLN A 241 -14.42 -15.37 12.20
C GLN A 241 -14.88 -15.22 10.75
N LEU A 242 -15.14 -13.98 10.31
CA LEU A 242 -15.51 -13.72 8.92
C LEU A 242 -14.33 -14.00 7.98
N LEU A 243 -13.12 -13.59 8.37
CA LEU A 243 -11.89 -13.86 7.63
C LEU A 243 -11.69 -15.36 7.38
N GLU A 244 -11.73 -16.17 8.44
CA GLU A 244 -11.56 -17.62 8.30
C GLU A 244 -12.66 -18.25 7.43
N LYS A 245 -13.92 -17.81 7.56
CA LYS A 245 -15.01 -18.29 6.69
C LYS A 245 -14.74 -18.00 5.21
N ARG A 246 -14.24 -16.80 4.87
CA ARG A 246 -13.96 -16.41 3.49
C ARG A 246 -12.73 -17.10 2.92
N LYS A 247 -11.68 -17.25 3.73
CA LYS A 247 -10.48 -18.01 3.39
C LYS A 247 -10.82 -19.49 3.15
N ASP A 248 -11.61 -20.12 4.03
CA ASP A 248 -12.09 -21.49 3.85
C ASP A 248 -12.92 -21.66 2.58
N TYR A 249 -13.79 -20.69 2.28
CA TYR A 249 -14.55 -20.69 1.02
C TYR A 249 -13.65 -20.66 -0.22
N PHE A 250 -12.60 -19.83 -0.23
CA PHE A 250 -11.62 -19.80 -1.32
C PHE A 250 -10.90 -21.15 -1.47
N LEU A 251 -10.37 -21.69 -0.38
CA LEU A 251 -9.51 -22.87 -0.39
C LEU A 251 -10.26 -24.19 -0.67
N HIS A 252 -11.47 -24.34 -0.12
CA HIS A 252 -12.14 -25.65 -0.05
C HIS A 252 -13.48 -25.71 -0.76
N SER A 253 -14.06 -24.59 -1.21
CA SER A 253 -15.38 -24.61 -1.84
C SER A 253 -15.33 -25.10 -3.29
N LYS A 254 -15.92 -26.28 -3.54
CA LYS A 254 -16.20 -26.76 -4.91
C LYS A 254 -17.05 -25.76 -5.71
N TRP A 255 -17.91 -25.00 -5.02
CA TRP A 255 -18.74 -23.97 -5.67
C TRP A 255 -17.91 -22.78 -6.15
N PHE A 256 -16.95 -22.33 -5.36
CA PHE A 256 -15.99 -21.31 -5.80
C PHE A 256 -15.21 -21.80 -7.02
N GLN A 257 -14.63 -22.99 -6.96
CA GLN A 257 -13.86 -23.59 -8.05
C GLN A 257 -14.68 -23.70 -9.34
N PHE A 258 -15.94 -24.13 -9.24
CA PHE A 258 -16.86 -24.15 -10.38
C PHE A 258 -17.10 -22.75 -10.97
N LYS A 259 -17.37 -21.76 -10.12
CA LYS A 259 -17.62 -20.37 -10.58
C LYS A 259 -16.38 -19.76 -11.23
N ALA A 260 -15.20 -20.00 -10.66
CA ALA A 260 -13.95 -19.52 -11.22
C ALA A 260 -13.64 -20.15 -12.58
N PHE A 261 -13.84 -21.46 -12.71
CA PHE A 261 -13.73 -22.15 -14.00
C PHE A 261 -14.66 -21.54 -15.06
N VAL A 262 -15.95 -21.32 -14.71
CA VAL A 262 -16.92 -20.70 -15.63
C VAL A 262 -16.51 -19.29 -16.02
N PHE A 263 -16.00 -18.50 -15.07
CA PHE A 263 -15.52 -17.13 -15.34
C PHE A 263 -14.31 -17.12 -16.29
N GLN A 264 -13.32 -17.97 -16.05
CA GLN A 264 -12.14 -18.09 -16.91
C GLN A 264 -12.49 -18.55 -18.32
N LEU A 265 -13.39 -19.52 -18.45
CA LEU A 265 -13.89 -19.97 -19.75
C LEU A 265 -14.56 -18.81 -20.50
N TRP A 266 -15.37 -18.01 -19.81
CA TRP A 266 -16.01 -16.85 -20.41
C TRP A 266 -15.02 -15.77 -20.86
N GLN A 267 -14.00 -15.46 -20.05
CA GLN A 267 -12.95 -14.51 -20.42
C GLN A 267 -12.19 -14.98 -21.66
N HIS A 268 -11.79 -16.24 -21.71
CA HIS A 268 -11.08 -16.80 -22.86
C HIS A 268 -11.91 -16.75 -24.14
N LEU A 269 -13.21 -17.04 -24.05
CA LEU A 269 -14.12 -16.91 -25.20
C LEU A 269 -14.23 -15.46 -25.68
N LYS A 270 -14.27 -14.48 -24.76
CA LYS A 270 -14.33 -13.05 -25.10
C LYS A 270 -13.06 -12.54 -25.79
N GLU A 271 -11.91 -13.17 -25.59
CA GLU A 271 -10.66 -12.81 -26.28
C GLU A 271 -10.58 -13.41 -27.70
N ILE A 272 -11.29 -14.51 -27.94
CA ILE A 272 -11.31 -15.22 -29.23
C ILE A 272 -12.34 -14.62 -30.20
N PHE A 273 -13.47 -14.13 -29.68
CA PHE A 273 -14.60 -13.61 -30.46
C PHE A 273 -14.77 -12.09 -30.29
#